data_AF-A0A7K0HS54-F1
#
_entry.id   AF-A0A7K0HS54-F1
#
_cell.length_a   1.000
_cell.length_b   1.000
_cell.length_c   1.000
_cell.angle_alpha   90.00
_cell.angle_beta   90.00
_cell.angle_gamma   90.00
#
_symmetry.space_group_name_H-M   'P 1'
#
loop_
_entity.id
_entity.type
_entity.pdbx_description
1 polymer ?
#
loop_
_entity_poly.entity_id
_entity_poly.type
_entity_poly.pdbx_seq_one_letter_code
_entity_poly.pdbx_strand_id
1 'polypeptide(L)'
;VNETGLEHYFVRRVTDIVASKGKIMIGWDEIVDAEVSPEKAVVMWWRHDRKYQLVKALERGYKVIMTPRLPLYGDFVQYPTHKVGRYEQFNLLEDVYRFPEPIMNLAEGYEEQIMGIQYSVWSERIADGRRLDFMTFPRLFAVAESAWTPKIKKNIGKFLQRLSFYLSWLDQLGVYYFNPFNPFSTPEPCAPDKQDVLKNG
;
A
#
# COMPACT_ATOMS: atom_id res chain seq x y z
N VAL A 1 -3.58 33.18 8.51
CA VAL A 1 -3.63 32.79 7.08
C VAL A 1 -4.53 31.57 6.98
N ASN A 2 -5.38 31.45 5.95
CA ASN A 2 -6.19 30.24 5.76
C ASN A 2 -5.37 29.19 5.01
N GLU A 3 -4.60 28.39 5.74
CA GLU A 3 -3.68 27.39 5.18
C GLU A 3 -4.42 26.30 4.41
N THR A 4 -5.50 25.75 4.96
CA THR A 4 -6.36 24.76 4.27
C THR A 4 -6.94 25.30 2.97
N GLY A 5 -7.42 26.55 2.98
CA GLY A 5 -7.93 27.19 1.77
C GLY A 5 -6.87 27.36 0.69
N LEU A 6 -5.62 27.65 1.08
CA LEU A 6 -4.48 27.76 0.16
C LEU A 6 -4.11 26.40 -0.44
N GLU A 7 -4.07 25.35 0.37
CA GLU A 7 -3.86 23.98 -0.09
C GLU A 7 -4.94 23.56 -1.09
N HIS A 8 -6.21 23.74 -0.76
CA HIS A 8 -7.32 23.39 -1.65
C HIS A 8 -7.27 24.17 -2.98
N TYR A 9 -6.93 25.47 -2.93
CA TYR A 9 -6.72 26.27 -4.13
C TYR A 9 -5.59 25.69 -4.99
N PHE A 10 -4.46 25.36 -4.37
CA PHE A 10 -3.31 24.79 -5.07
C PHE A 10 -3.67 23.45 -5.73
N VAL A 11 -4.31 22.54 -4.99
CA VAL A 11 -4.73 21.23 -5.50
C VAL A 11 -5.62 21.39 -6.72
N ARG A 12 -6.68 22.22 -6.64
CA ARG A 12 -7.58 22.47 -7.78
C ARG A 12 -6.85 23.03 -8.99
N ARG A 13 -5.97 24.03 -8.78
CA ARG A 13 -5.19 24.65 -9.86
C ARG A 13 -4.28 23.64 -10.55
N VAL A 14 -3.63 22.77 -9.79
CA VAL A 14 -2.76 21.71 -10.35
C VAL A 14 -3.60 20.67 -11.10
N THR A 15 -4.77 20.28 -10.58
CA THR A 15 -5.68 19.37 -11.30
C THR A 15 -6.07 19.94 -12.66
N ASP A 16 -6.42 21.23 -12.73
CA ASP A 16 -6.80 21.87 -14.00
C ASP A 16 -5.64 21.92 -15.00
N ILE A 17 -4.41 22.13 -14.55
CA ILE A 17 -3.20 22.08 -15.40
C ILE A 17 -2.96 20.66 -15.93
N VAL A 18 -3.17 19.63 -15.11
CA VAL A 18 -3.03 18.23 -15.53
C VAL A 18 -4.13 17.87 -16.55
N ALA A 19 -5.37 18.28 -16.28
CA ALA A 19 -6.51 18.10 -17.18
C ALA A 19 -6.31 18.81 -18.53
N SER A 20 -5.76 20.04 -18.53
CA SER A 20 -5.47 20.78 -19.76
C SER A 20 -4.42 20.11 -20.65
N LYS A 21 -3.70 19.10 -20.14
CA LYS A 21 -2.74 18.27 -20.87
C LYS A 21 -3.33 16.92 -21.29
N GLY A 22 -4.65 16.72 -21.16
CA GLY A 22 -5.34 15.47 -21.47
C GLY A 22 -4.96 14.33 -20.52
N LYS A 23 -4.60 14.66 -19.27
CA LYS A 23 -4.24 13.68 -18.23
C LYS A 23 -5.23 13.77 -17.07
N ILE A 24 -5.36 12.66 -16.34
CA ILE A 24 -6.15 12.57 -15.10
C ILE A 24 -5.17 12.67 -13.93
N MET A 25 -5.47 13.52 -12.95
CA MET A 25 -4.66 13.61 -11.74
C MET A 25 -4.88 12.37 -10.87
N ILE A 26 -3.82 11.82 -10.29
CA ILE A 26 -3.92 10.82 -9.23
C ILE A 26 -3.32 11.44 -7.98
N GLY A 27 -4.04 11.40 -6.86
CA GLY A 27 -3.57 11.99 -5.61
C GLY A 27 -4.09 11.24 -4.40
N TRP A 28 -3.43 11.45 -3.26
CA TRP A 28 -3.83 10.91 -1.97
C TRP A 28 -5.22 11.42 -1.55
N ASP A 29 -5.91 10.67 -0.70
CA ASP A 29 -7.31 10.90 -0.32
C ASP A 29 -7.63 12.26 0.32
N GLU A 30 -6.62 13.06 0.70
CA GLU A 30 -6.77 14.48 1.01
C GLU A 30 -7.40 15.28 -0.15
N ILE A 31 -7.19 14.90 -1.41
CA ILE A 31 -7.75 15.62 -2.57
C ILE A 31 -9.29 15.61 -2.59
N VAL A 32 -9.92 14.68 -1.87
CA VAL A 32 -11.38 14.62 -1.72
C VAL A 32 -11.89 15.87 -1.01
N ASP A 33 -11.13 16.44 -0.07
CA ASP A 33 -11.51 17.63 0.69
C ASP A 33 -11.29 18.93 -0.10
N ALA A 34 -10.43 18.90 -1.13
CA ALA A 34 -10.22 20.03 -2.04
C ALA A 34 -11.34 20.22 -3.07
N GLU A 35 -12.29 19.29 -3.14
CA GLU A 35 -13.49 19.32 -4.01
C GLU A 35 -13.14 19.39 -5.51
N VAL A 36 -12.13 18.64 -5.91
CA VAL A 36 -11.75 18.48 -7.31
C VAL A 36 -12.84 17.68 -8.05
N SER A 37 -13.13 18.00 -9.30
CA SER A 37 -14.09 17.19 -10.08
C SER A 37 -13.64 15.71 -10.17
N PRO A 38 -14.53 14.74 -9.89
CA PRO A 38 -14.24 13.30 -10.03
C PRO A 38 -13.84 12.87 -11.44
N GLU A 39 -14.25 13.60 -12.47
CA GLU A 39 -13.85 13.32 -13.85
C GLU A 39 -12.37 13.63 -14.14
N LYS A 40 -11.76 14.49 -13.31
CA LYS A 40 -10.38 14.94 -13.47
C LYS A 40 -9.41 14.25 -12.52
N ALA A 41 -9.89 13.43 -11.58
CA ALA A 41 -9.07 12.87 -10.52
C ALA A 41 -9.40 11.42 -10.15
N VAL A 42 -8.35 10.66 -9.82
CA VAL A 42 -8.41 9.36 -9.13
C VAL A 42 -7.86 9.52 -7.74
N VAL A 43 -8.53 8.93 -6.76
CA VAL A 43 -8.15 8.99 -5.34
C VAL A 43 -7.33 7.76 -4.97
N MET A 44 -6.20 7.97 -4.30
CA MET A 44 -5.43 6.92 -3.62
C MET A 44 -5.76 6.93 -2.13
N TRP A 45 -6.59 5.98 -1.70
CA TRP A 45 -6.99 5.87 -0.29
C TRP A 45 -5.92 5.14 0.52
N TRP A 46 -5.25 5.88 1.41
CA TRP A 46 -4.08 5.41 2.17
C TRP A 46 -4.28 5.44 3.70
N ARG A 47 -5.18 6.28 4.20
CA ARG A 47 -5.45 6.42 5.63
C ARG A 47 -6.47 5.38 6.08
N HIS A 48 -5.99 4.17 6.38
CA HIS A 48 -6.82 3.04 6.84
C HIS A 48 -7.66 3.33 8.10
N ASP A 49 -7.19 4.26 8.92
CA ASP A 49 -7.87 4.81 10.10
C ASP A 49 -8.98 5.82 9.76
N ARG A 50 -9.02 6.34 8.53
CA ARG A 50 -10.06 7.24 8.00
C ARG A 50 -10.93 6.53 6.96
N LYS A 51 -11.60 5.46 7.37
CA LYS A 51 -12.55 4.71 6.52
C LYS A 51 -13.66 5.59 5.93
N TYR A 52 -14.10 6.61 6.67
CA TYR A 52 -15.09 7.59 6.18
C TYR A 52 -14.59 8.35 4.94
N GLN A 53 -13.27 8.53 4.77
CA GLN A 53 -12.71 9.21 3.61
C GLN A 53 -12.86 8.36 2.33
N LEU A 54 -12.75 7.03 2.46
CA LEU A 54 -13.05 6.11 1.36
C LEU A 54 -14.52 6.23 0.96
N VAL A 55 -15.44 6.13 1.92
CA VAL A 55 -16.89 6.26 1.67
C VAL A 55 -17.20 7.61 1.02
N LYS A 56 -16.66 8.71 1.56
CA LYS A 56 -16.83 10.05 1.00
C LYS A 56 -16.32 10.16 -0.43
N ALA A 57 -15.20 9.52 -0.77
CA ALA A 57 -14.69 9.49 -2.15
C ALA A 57 -15.66 8.75 -3.08
N LEU A 58 -16.19 7.60 -2.65
CA LEU A 58 -17.12 6.79 -3.44
C LEU A 58 -18.47 7.49 -3.65
N GLU A 59 -19.04 8.06 -2.59
CA GLU A 59 -20.28 8.86 -2.64
C GLU A 59 -20.14 10.09 -3.54
N ARG A 60 -18.93 10.66 -3.62
CA ARG A 60 -18.62 11.79 -4.51
C ARG A 60 -18.31 11.34 -5.94
N GLY A 61 -18.31 10.05 -6.25
CA GLY A 61 -18.14 9.51 -7.60
C GLY A 61 -16.70 9.39 -8.09
N TYR A 62 -15.70 9.47 -7.20
CA TYR A 62 -14.31 9.27 -7.61
C TYR A 62 -14.03 7.81 -7.92
N LYS A 63 -13.16 7.58 -8.91
CA LYS A 63 -12.45 6.30 -9.00
C LYS A 63 -11.39 6.23 -7.90
N VAL A 64 -11.22 5.05 -7.32
CA VAL A 64 -10.36 4.84 -6.15
C VAL A 64 -9.35 3.71 -6.38
N ILE A 65 -8.09 3.97 -6.05
CA ILE A 65 -7.05 2.96 -5.85
C ILE A 65 -6.88 2.77 -4.34
N MET A 66 -7.05 1.54 -3.85
CA MET A 66 -6.85 1.25 -2.44
C MET A 66 -5.37 0.96 -2.15
N THR A 67 -4.75 1.75 -1.30
CA THR A 67 -3.36 1.56 -0.87
C THR A 67 -3.16 1.95 0.60
N PRO A 68 -3.99 1.40 1.51
CA PRO A 68 -3.91 1.73 2.92
C PRO A 68 -2.52 1.44 3.50
N ARG A 69 -2.07 2.27 4.46
CA ARG A 69 -0.83 2.00 5.23
C ARG A 69 -0.76 0.55 5.70
N LEU A 70 -1.84 0.04 6.29
CA LEU A 70 -1.97 -1.38 6.62
C LEU A 70 -3.12 -2.01 5.82
N PRO A 71 -2.90 -3.13 5.11
CA PRO A 71 -1.66 -3.90 5.02
C PRO A 71 -0.82 -3.57 3.77
N LEU A 72 -1.06 -2.48 3.03
CA LEU A 72 -0.44 -2.29 1.70
C LEU A 72 0.84 -1.44 1.67
N TYR A 73 1.36 -0.98 2.81
CA TYR A 73 2.68 -0.36 2.87
C TYR A 73 3.76 -1.35 3.32
N GLY A 74 4.69 -1.66 2.41
CA GLY A 74 5.76 -2.64 2.63
C GLY A 74 6.87 -2.21 3.57
N ASP A 75 6.98 -0.92 3.90
CA ASP A 75 7.93 -0.36 4.88
C ASP A 75 7.57 -0.69 6.34
N PHE A 76 6.35 -1.19 6.61
CA PHE A 76 6.01 -1.74 7.92
C PHE A 76 6.73 -3.08 8.17
N VAL A 77 7.20 -3.27 9.39
CA VAL A 77 7.75 -4.53 9.86
C VAL A 77 6.71 -5.66 9.71
N GLN A 78 7.18 -6.83 9.26
CA GLN A 78 6.31 -7.98 8.96
C GLN A 78 6.35 -9.10 10.00
N TYR A 79 7.19 -8.99 11.03
CA TYR A 79 7.36 -10.03 12.05
C TYR A 79 7.79 -9.43 13.41
N PRO A 80 7.41 -10.02 14.57
CA PRO A 80 7.66 -9.44 15.90
C PRO A 80 9.12 -9.14 16.27
N THR A 81 10.07 -9.90 15.70
CA THR A 81 11.49 -9.71 15.99
C THR A 81 12.12 -8.59 15.16
N HIS A 82 11.48 -8.15 14.07
CA HIS A 82 12.03 -7.11 13.20
C HIS A 82 12.02 -5.74 13.90
N LYS A 83 13.08 -4.96 13.69
CA LYS A 83 13.33 -3.67 14.36
C LYS A 83 13.54 -2.51 13.40
N VAL A 84 13.75 -2.78 12.12
CA VAL A 84 14.02 -1.74 11.11
C VAL A 84 12.76 -1.54 10.26
N GLY A 85 12.38 -0.31 9.97
CA GLY A 85 11.12 0.03 9.29
C GLY A 85 10.09 0.63 10.24
N ARG A 86 8.85 0.79 9.79
CA ARG A 86 7.77 1.30 10.62
C ARG A 86 7.25 0.20 11.53
N TYR A 87 7.25 0.44 12.84
CA TYR A 87 7.08 -0.60 13.88
C TYR A 87 5.83 -0.42 14.76
N GLU A 88 4.96 0.54 14.44
CA GLU A 88 3.73 0.80 15.21
C GLU A 88 2.79 -0.42 15.22
N GLN A 89 2.74 -1.17 14.11
CA GLN A 89 1.96 -2.39 13.93
C GLN A 89 2.68 -3.31 12.93
N PHE A 90 2.25 -4.57 12.84
CA PHE A 90 2.81 -5.53 11.90
C PHE A 90 2.01 -5.56 10.60
N ASN A 91 2.71 -5.55 9.48
CA ASN A 91 2.14 -5.83 8.17
C ASN A 91 2.41 -7.31 7.81
N LEU A 92 1.56 -8.18 8.33
CA LEU A 92 1.66 -9.63 8.20
C LEU A 92 1.28 -10.08 6.77
N LEU A 93 1.93 -11.15 6.31
CA LEU A 93 1.67 -11.75 4.99
C LEU A 93 0.18 -12.11 4.80
N GLU A 94 -0.44 -12.65 5.85
CA GLU A 94 -1.83 -13.08 5.85
C GLU A 94 -2.80 -11.90 5.71
N ASP A 95 -2.48 -10.75 6.31
CA ASP A 95 -3.31 -9.55 6.22
C ASP A 95 -3.27 -8.96 4.81
N VAL A 96 -2.07 -8.91 4.19
CA VAL A 96 -1.88 -8.56 2.78
C VAL A 96 -2.68 -9.49 1.87
N TYR A 97 -2.61 -10.80 2.14
CA TYR A 97 -3.34 -11.81 1.37
C TYR A 97 -4.86 -11.70 1.54
N ARG A 98 -5.37 -11.26 2.69
CA ARG A 98 -6.82 -11.13 2.92
C ARG A 98 -7.39 -9.84 2.34
N PHE A 99 -6.60 -8.78 2.25
CA PHE A 99 -7.04 -7.51 1.67
C PHE A 99 -7.54 -7.68 0.22
N PRO A 100 -8.62 -6.98 -0.21
CA PRO A 100 -9.43 -6.00 0.52
C PRO A 100 -10.62 -6.56 1.33
N GLU A 101 -10.76 -7.87 1.47
CA GLU A 101 -11.96 -8.51 2.04
C GLU A 101 -12.48 -7.86 3.35
N PRO A 102 -11.65 -7.52 4.35
CA PRO A 102 -12.13 -6.98 5.63
C PRO A 102 -12.83 -5.61 5.55
N ILE A 103 -12.74 -4.91 4.42
CA ILE A 103 -13.31 -3.56 4.25
C ILE A 103 -14.25 -3.45 3.05
N MET A 104 -14.50 -4.55 2.33
CA MET A 104 -15.29 -4.50 1.09
C MET A 104 -16.75 -4.07 1.32
N ASN A 105 -17.28 -4.22 2.53
CA ASN A 105 -18.61 -3.70 2.89
C ASN A 105 -18.71 -2.17 2.78
N LEU A 106 -17.59 -1.44 2.78
CA LEU A 106 -17.58 0.02 2.57
C LEU A 106 -17.74 0.41 1.10
N ALA A 107 -17.51 -0.51 0.18
CA ALA A 107 -17.55 -0.30 -1.26
C ALA A 107 -18.76 -0.98 -1.92
N GLU A 108 -19.70 -1.52 -1.13
CA GLU A 108 -20.92 -2.15 -1.62
C GLU A 108 -21.76 -1.12 -2.40
N GLY A 109 -22.08 -1.43 -3.65
CA GLY A 109 -22.76 -0.54 -4.58
C GLY A 109 -21.85 0.45 -5.34
N TYR A 110 -20.54 0.43 -5.07
CA TYR A 110 -19.53 1.27 -5.72
C TYR A 110 -18.40 0.45 -6.36
N GLU A 111 -18.61 -0.84 -6.63
CA GLU A 111 -17.57 -1.78 -7.04
C GLU A 111 -16.84 -1.33 -8.32
N GLU A 112 -17.57 -0.75 -9.29
CA GLU A 112 -17.02 -0.23 -10.54
C GLU A 112 -16.11 1.01 -10.38
N GLN A 113 -16.19 1.69 -9.22
CA GLN A 113 -15.30 2.82 -8.91
C GLN A 113 -13.96 2.35 -8.34
N ILE A 114 -13.86 1.11 -7.84
CA ILE A 114 -12.63 0.54 -7.30
C ILE A 114 -11.75 0.06 -8.46
N MET A 115 -10.67 0.79 -8.73
CA MET A 115 -9.73 0.45 -9.81
C MET A 115 -8.81 -0.72 -9.46
N GLY A 116 -8.67 -1.03 -8.17
CA GLY A 116 -7.81 -2.10 -7.66
C GLY A 116 -7.04 -1.70 -6.41
N ILE A 117 -5.95 -2.42 -6.16
CA ILE A 117 -5.08 -2.22 -5.01
C ILE A 117 -3.66 -1.89 -5.44
N GLN A 118 -2.94 -1.11 -4.63
CA GLN A 118 -1.51 -0.81 -4.86
C GLN A 118 -0.71 -1.10 -3.58
N TYR A 119 0.41 -1.80 -3.75
CA TYR A 119 1.42 -2.01 -2.72
C TYR A 119 2.52 -0.98 -2.86
N SER A 120 2.78 -0.24 -1.78
CA SER A 120 3.72 0.89 -1.78
C SER A 120 4.88 0.59 -0.85
N VAL A 121 6.11 0.86 -1.26
CA VAL A 121 7.31 0.64 -0.44
C VAL A 121 8.01 1.99 -0.26
N TRP A 122 7.86 2.58 0.93
CA TRP A 122 8.53 3.82 1.28
C TRP A 122 9.97 3.53 1.75
N SER A 123 10.92 4.40 1.38
CA SER A 123 12.35 4.07 1.41
C SER A 123 13.15 4.79 2.51
N GLU A 124 12.50 5.46 3.46
CA GLU A 124 13.16 6.17 4.56
C GLU A 124 14.10 5.26 5.37
N ARG A 125 13.73 3.98 5.50
CA ARG A 125 14.51 2.93 6.20
C ARG A 125 15.02 1.82 5.27
N ILE A 126 15.03 2.06 3.95
CA ILE A 126 15.48 1.10 2.94
C ILE A 126 16.71 1.67 2.23
N ALA A 127 17.89 1.25 2.70
CA ALA A 127 19.16 1.80 2.25
C ALA A 127 19.70 1.18 0.95
N ASP A 128 19.38 -0.10 0.72
CA ASP A 128 19.98 -0.90 -0.33
C ASP A 128 19.00 -1.95 -0.89
N GLY A 129 19.45 -2.68 -1.91
CA GLY A 129 18.67 -3.73 -2.56
C GLY A 129 18.31 -4.89 -1.64
N ARG A 130 19.21 -5.29 -0.71
CA ARG A 130 18.92 -6.39 0.22
C ARG A 130 17.77 -6.04 1.16
N ARG A 131 17.74 -4.81 1.65
CA ARG A 131 16.65 -4.30 2.48
C ARG A 131 15.36 -4.16 1.68
N LEU A 132 15.45 -3.69 0.43
CA LEU A 132 14.29 -3.58 -0.46
C LEU A 132 13.66 -4.96 -0.69
N ASP A 133 14.46 -5.96 -1.03
CA ASP A 133 14.02 -7.34 -1.21
C ASP A 133 13.36 -7.88 0.06
N PHE A 134 14.00 -7.69 1.21
CA PHE A 134 13.54 -8.18 2.51
C PHE A 134 12.18 -7.59 2.89
N MET A 135 11.96 -6.31 2.59
CA MET A 135 10.71 -5.61 2.87
C MET A 135 9.64 -5.87 1.80
N THR A 136 10.01 -6.26 0.59
CA THR A 136 9.05 -6.47 -0.51
C THR A 136 8.54 -7.90 -0.56
N PHE A 137 9.45 -8.87 -0.45
CA PHE A 137 9.14 -10.28 -0.58
C PHE A 137 9.03 -10.96 0.79
N PRO A 138 8.06 -11.88 0.97
CA PRO A 138 7.15 -12.44 -0.05
C PRO A 138 5.81 -11.71 -0.18
N ARG A 139 5.58 -10.62 0.56
CA ARG A 139 4.28 -9.92 0.59
C ARG A 139 3.82 -9.48 -0.80
N LEU A 140 4.74 -9.14 -1.71
CA LEU A 140 4.39 -8.84 -3.10
C LEU A 140 3.61 -9.98 -3.80
N PHE A 141 3.93 -11.26 -3.52
CA PHE A 141 3.15 -12.38 -4.06
C PHE A 141 1.73 -12.42 -3.49
N ALA A 142 1.56 -12.09 -2.21
CA ALA A 142 0.25 -12.00 -1.59
C ALA A 142 -0.59 -10.86 -2.19
N VAL A 143 0.02 -9.69 -2.44
CA VAL A 143 -0.66 -8.58 -3.14
C VAL A 143 -1.08 -8.99 -4.54
N ALA A 144 -0.18 -9.62 -5.30
CA ALA A 144 -0.47 -10.05 -6.66
C ALA A 144 -1.65 -11.04 -6.70
N GLU A 145 -1.68 -12.01 -5.78
CA GLU A 145 -2.81 -12.93 -5.68
C GLU A 145 -4.10 -12.24 -5.21
N SER A 146 -4.01 -11.30 -4.27
CA SER A 146 -5.14 -10.49 -3.80
C SER A 146 -5.74 -9.61 -4.89
N ALA A 147 -4.92 -9.04 -5.77
CA ALA A 147 -5.35 -8.18 -6.85
C ALA A 147 -5.94 -8.96 -8.04
N TRP A 148 -5.43 -10.18 -8.30
CA TRP A 148 -5.73 -10.92 -9.53
C TRP A 148 -6.73 -12.06 -9.35
N THR A 149 -6.69 -12.76 -8.21
CA THR A 149 -7.46 -14.00 -8.05
C THR A 149 -8.88 -13.71 -7.55
N PRO A 150 -9.92 -14.22 -8.24
CA PRO A 150 -11.30 -14.06 -7.78
C PRO A 150 -11.50 -14.58 -6.36
N LYS A 151 -12.29 -13.85 -5.55
CA LYS A 151 -12.52 -14.15 -4.13
C LYS A 151 -12.86 -15.63 -3.87
N ILE A 152 -13.76 -16.22 -4.66
CA ILE A 152 -14.21 -17.61 -4.51
C ILE A 152 -13.09 -18.66 -4.72
N LYS A 153 -11.98 -18.28 -5.37
CA LYS A 153 -10.82 -19.14 -5.63
C LYS A 153 -9.69 -18.94 -4.62
N LYS A 154 -9.74 -17.89 -3.79
CA LYS A 154 -8.71 -17.61 -2.79
C LYS A 154 -8.76 -18.66 -1.67
N ASN A 155 -7.61 -19.24 -1.36
CA ASN A 155 -7.44 -20.13 -0.21
C ASN A 155 -6.01 -19.97 0.33
N ILE A 156 -5.90 -19.48 1.56
CA ILE A 156 -4.60 -19.14 2.16
C ILE A 156 -3.70 -20.36 2.34
N GLY A 157 -4.26 -21.53 2.66
CA GLY A 157 -3.47 -22.77 2.76
C GLY A 157 -2.85 -23.17 1.43
N LYS A 158 -3.61 -23.08 0.33
CA LYS A 158 -3.10 -23.32 -1.02
C LYS A 158 -2.09 -22.25 -1.46
N PHE A 159 -2.29 -20.99 -1.07
CA PHE A 159 -1.32 -19.92 -1.31
C PHE A 159 0.00 -20.21 -0.60
N LEU A 160 -0.03 -20.56 0.69
CA LEU A 160 1.19 -20.89 1.45
C LEU A 160 1.92 -22.12 0.89
N GLN A 161 1.19 -23.13 0.39
CA GLN A 161 1.78 -24.25 -0.33
C GLN A 161 2.48 -23.84 -1.63
N ARG A 162 1.90 -22.89 -2.41
CA ARG A 162 2.57 -22.35 -3.61
C ARG A 162 3.73 -21.45 -3.25
N LEU A 163 3.61 -20.70 -2.14
CA LEU A 163 4.62 -19.77 -1.70
C LEU A 163 5.96 -20.46 -1.44
N SER A 164 5.97 -21.65 -0.84
CA SER A 164 7.22 -22.39 -0.63
C SER A 164 8.00 -22.63 -1.94
N PHE A 165 7.31 -22.91 -3.05
CA PHE A 165 7.93 -23.02 -4.37
C PHE A 165 8.47 -21.67 -4.87
N TYR A 166 7.73 -20.59 -4.66
CA TYR A 166 8.19 -19.24 -5.04
C TYR A 166 9.40 -18.79 -4.22
N LEU A 167 9.49 -19.16 -2.93
CA LEU A 167 10.67 -18.87 -2.11
C LEU A 167 11.91 -19.59 -2.65
N SER A 168 11.80 -20.87 -3.01
CA SER A 168 12.90 -21.60 -3.66
C SER A 168 13.31 -20.98 -5.00
N TRP A 169 12.36 -20.40 -5.74
CA TRP A 169 12.66 -19.66 -6.97
C TRP A 169 13.37 -18.34 -6.69
N LEU A 170 12.98 -17.61 -5.64
CA LEU A 170 13.69 -16.41 -5.19
C LEU A 170 15.12 -16.71 -4.74
N ASP A 171 15.35 -17.87 -4.09
CA ASP A 171 16.70 -18.33 -3.72
C ASP A 171 17.59 -18.48 -4.97
N GLN A 172 17.07 -19.07 -6.05
CA GLN A 172 17.81 -19.24 -7.31
C GLN A 172 18.15 -17.90 -7.98
N LEU A 173 17.34 -16.86 -7.74
CA LEU A 173 17.57 -15.51 -8.24
C LEU A 173 18.47 -14.67 -7.31
N GLY A 174 18.81 -15.15 -6.12
CA GLY A 174 19.60 -14.42 -5.13
C GLY A 174 18.86 -13.25 -4.47
N VAL A 175 17.52 -13.28 -4.44
CA VAL A 175 16.69 -12.24 -3.80
C VAL A 175 16.76 -12.40 -2.29
N TYR A 176 17.04 -11.31 -1.56
CA TYR A 176 17.21 -11.35 -0.10
C TYR A 176 15.88 -11.18 0.64
N TYR A 177 14.99 -12.19 0.59
CA TYR A 177 13.62 -12.11 1.14
C TYR A 177 13.50 -12.60 2.60
N PHE A 178 12.45 -12.16 3.31
CA PHE A 178 12.09 -12.72 4.61
C PHE A 178 11.35 -14.06 4.47
N ASN A 179 11.79 -15.11 5.14
CA ASN A 179 11.12 -16.41 5.07
C ASN A 179 10.08 -16.58 6.20
N PRO A 180 8.77 -16.52 5.92
CA PRO A 180 7.73 -16.68 6.95
C PRO A 180 7.66 -18.10 7.54
N PHE A 181 8.16 -19.13 6.84
CA PHE A 181 8.18 -20.52 7.32
C PHE A 181 9.39 -20.82 8.20
N ASN A 182 10.45 -20.03 8.06
CA ASN A 182 11.63 -20.08 8.93
C ASN A 182 12.15 -18.65 9.17
N PRO A 183 11.53 -17.89 10.10
CA PRO A 183 11.81 -16.45 10.29
C PRO A 183 13.25 -16.08 10.60
N PHE A 184 14.07 -17.06 11.01
CA PHE A 184 15.48 -16.86 11.37
C PHE A 184 16.45 -17.24 10.24
N SER A 185 15.98 -17.78 9.11
CA SER A 185 16.84 -18.19 7.99
C SER A 185 17.50 -17.01 7.28
N THR A 186 16.82 -15.87 7.24
CA THR A 186 17.30 -14.65 6.60
C THR A 186 17.39 -13.55 7.64
N PRO A 187 18.60 -13.21 8.13
CA PRO A 187 18.77 -12.15 9.11
C PRO A 187 18.26 -10.81 8.59
N GLU A 188 17.57 -10.06 9.45
CA GLU A 188 17.08 -8.72 9.12
C GLU A 188 18.26 -7.80 8.74
N PRO A 189 18.25 -7.16 7.55
CA PRO A 189 19.27 -6.18 7.20
C PRO A 189 19.20 -4.95 8.12
N CYS A 190 20.37 -4.40 8.46
CA CYS A 190 20.48 -3.18 9.26
C CYS A 190 19.77 -1.98 8.62
N ALA A 191 19.45 -0.98 9.43
CA ALA A 191 19.01 0.31 8.94
C ALA A 191 20.16 1.05 8.23
N PRO A 192 19.87 2.00 7.32
CA PRO A 192 20.90 2.93 6.83
C PRO A 192 21.63 3.63 8.00
N ASP A 193 22.94 3.85 7.87
CA ASP A 193 23.77 4.67 8.77
C ASP A 193 23.44 6.18 8.67
N LYS A 194 22.17 6.54 8.51
CA LYS A 194 21.73 7.93 8.60
C LYS A 194 21.32 8.18 10.05
N GLN A 195 22.01 9.12 10.71
CA GLN A 195 21.46 9.77 11.90
C GLN A 195 20.01 10.13 11.59
N ASP A 196 19.08 9.71 12.44
CA ASP A 196 17.66 10.04 12.34
C ASP A 196 17.52 11.58 12.34
N VAL A 197 17.50 12.20 11.17
CA VAL A 197 17.33 13.65 11.02
C VAL A 197 15.86 14.05 11.25
N LEU A 198 14.97 13.07 11.33
CA LEU A 198 13.54 13.25 11.50
C LEU A 198 13.09 12.59 12.81
N LYS A 199 13.42 13.24 13.94
CA LYS A 199 12.76 12.95 15.22
C LYS A 199 11.26 13.31 15.21
N ASN A 200 10.81 14.10 14.24
CA ASN A 200 9.46 14.64 14.15
C ASN A 200 8.95 14.57 12.71
N GLY A 201 8.84 13.37 12.14
CA GLY A 201 8.04 13.19 10.92
C GLY A 201 6.60 13.64 11.14
#